data_AF-L0GWH3-F1
#
_entry.id   AF-L0GWH3-F1
#
_cell.length_a   1.000
_cell.length_b   1.000
_cell.length_c   1.000
_cell.angle_alpha   90.00
_cell.angle_beta   90.00
_cell.angle_gamma   90.00
#
_symmetry.space_group_name_H-M   'P 1'
#
loop_
_entity.id
_entity.type
_entity.pdbx_description
1 polymer ?
#
loop_
_entity_poly.entity_id
_entity_poly.type
_entity_poly.pdbx_seq_one_letter_code
_entity_poly.pdbx_strand_id
1 'polypeptide(L)'
;MHRQSGLSLVSLMVGLTLSLLSVAAMMAMYKITVGISVSARQAAELTAQIDTALLVAQKKLQAAGYGLTSPAYGTNLFVLQDAALDGGALTGSAVSIGTVGNATVWEWEDDSTQCDLLLAPSDGVGLLYASVACSAATDWATLDWGTPVTLVDDFGNDNPDVAIEQSIAFTAQEEETCRPFGLTDPGVSGERLALVITVSDTLTPEHALEQKQKVRTCLLNF
;
A
#
# COMPACT_ATOMS: atom_id res chain seq x y z
N MET A 1 54.65 -29.27 -50.34
CA MET A 1 54.31 -27.98 -50.96
C MET A 1 53.02 -27.47 -50.33
N HIS A 2 53.09 -26.44 -49.48
CA HIS A 2 51.92 -25.83 -48.86
C HIS A 2 51.34 -24.78 -49.82
N ARG A 3 50.12 -25.01 -50.33
CA ARG A 3 49.36 -24.02 -51.11
C ARG A 3 48.95 -22.88 -50.16
N GLN A 4 49.52 -21.69 -50.34
CA GLN A 4 48.97 -20.46 -49.76
C GLN A 4 47.69 -20.11 -50.50
N SER A 5 46.55 -20.45 -49.91
CA SER A 5 45.23 -19.95 -50.33
C SER A 5 45.02 -18.56 -49.73
N GLY A 6 45.21 -17.52 -50.55
CA GLY A 6 44.91 -16.14 -50.18
C GLY A 6 43.42 -15.96 -49.91
N LEU A 7 43.08 -15.41 -48.75
CA LEU A 7 41.72 -15.02 -48.40
C LEU A 7 41.22 -13.96 -49.40
N SER A 8 40.10 -14.25 -50.08
CA SER A 8 39.45 -13.28 -50.95
C SER A 8 38.93 -12.10 -50.11
N LEU A 9 39.10 -10.88 -50.60
CA LEU A 9 38.61 -9.64 -49.97
C LEU A 9 37.09 -9.71 -49.66
N VAL A 10 36.33 -10.44 -50.48
CA VAL A 10 34.90 -10.70 -50.27
C VAL A 10 34.64 -11.56 -49.03
N SER A 11 35.47 -12.59 -48.78
CA SER A 11 35.38 -13.43 -47.57
C SER A 11 35.60 -12.61 -46.30
N LEU A 12 36.46 -11.60 -46.35
CA LEU A 12 36.76 -10.73 -45.21
C LEU A 12 35.59 -9.78 -44.94
N MET A 13 34.98 -9.21 -45.98
CA MET A 13 33.80 -8.34 -45.83
C MET A 13 32.57 -9.12 -45.32
N VAL A 14 32.34 -10.34 -45.79
CA VAL A 14 31.24 -11.19 -45.31
C VAL A 14 31.47 -11.62 -43.86
N GLY A 15 32.70 -11.98 -43.47
CA GLY A 15 33.02 -12.31 -42.08
C GLY A 15 32.81 -11.15 -41.12
N LEU A 16 33.19 -9.93 -41.53
CA LEU A 16 33.06 -8.72 -40.72
C LEU A 16 31.58 -8.29 -40.56
N THR A 17 30.77 -8.42 -41.61
CA THR A 17 29.32 -8.14 -41.53
C THR A 17 28.57 -9.14 -40.64
N LEU A 18 28.89 -10.44 -40.72
CA LEU A 18 28.32 -11.45 -39.83
C LEU A 18 28.71 -11.21 -38.36
N SER A 19 29.94 -10.76 -38.10
CA SER A 19 30.41 -10.37 -36.75
C SER A 19 29.65 -9.15 -36.21
N LEU A 20 29.42 -8.13 -37.04
CA LEU A 20 28.63 -6.97 -36.62
C LEU A 20 27.17 -7.34 -36.32
N LEU A 21 26.59 -8.25 -37.12
CA LEU A 21 25.21 -8.70 -36.93
C LEU A 21 25.06 -9.51 -35.62
N SER A 22 26.03 -10.35 -35.27
CA SER A 22 26.00 -11.11 -34.01
C SER A 22 26.14 -10.20 -32.79
N VAL A 23 27.02 -9.19 -32.84
CA VAL A 23 27.16 -8.19 -31.76
C VAL A 23 25.88 -7.36 -31.60
N ALA A 24 25.25 -6.95 -32.71
CA ALA A 24 23.97 -6.23 -32.66
C ALA A 24 22.87 -7.08 -32.02
N ALA A 25 22.79 -8.37 -32.36
CA ALA A 25 21.84 -9.30 -31.75
C ALA A 25 22.08 -9.48 -30.23
N MET A 26 23.34 -9.64 -29.81
CA MET A 26 23.68 -9.71 -28.38
C MET A 26 23.34 -8.42 -27.64
N MET A 27 23.57 -7.26 -28.25
CA MET A 27 23.23 -5.96 -27.63
C MET A 27 21.71 -5.81 -27.45
N ALA A 28 20.92 -6.24 -28.44
CA ALA A 28 19.47 -6.25 -28.34
C ALA A 28 18.98 -7.16 -27.19
N MET A 29 19.53 -8.37 -27.10
CA MET A 29 19.19 -9.31 -26.02
C MET A 29 19.60 -8.80 -24.63
N TYR A 30 20.75 -8.14 -24.52
CA TYR A 30 21.20 -7.51 -23.29
C TYR A 30 20.24 -6.39 -22.85
N LYS A 31 19.85 -5.50 -23.77
CA LYS A 31 18.91 -4.40 -23.47
C LYS A 31 17.57 -4.91 -22.95
N ILE A 32 17.01 -5.93 -23.59
CA ILE A 32 15.75 -6.54 -23.16
C ILE A 32 15.90 -7.14 -21.75
N THR A 33 16.95 -7.93 -21.51
CA THR A 33 17.19 -8.55 -20.20
C THR A 33 17.35 -7.51 -19.09
N VAL A 34 18.07 -6.42 -19.36
CA VAL A 34 18.25 -5.33 -18.39
C VAL A 34 16.93 -4.60 -18.13
N GLY A 35 16.15 -4.29 -19.16
CA GLY A 35 14.84 -3.64 -18.99
C GLY A 35 13.87 -4.46 -18.15
N ILE A 36 13.79 -5.77 -18.39
CA ILE A 36 12.98 -6.70 -17.57
C ILE A 36 13.50 -6.74 -16.14
N SER A 37 14.82 -6.76 -15.94
CA SER A 37 15.41 -6.81 -14.60
C SER A 37 15.14 -5.54 -13.79
N VAL A 38 15.15 -4.37 -14.43
CA VAL A 38 14.85 -3.08 -13.78
C VAL A 38 13.38 -2.99 -13.39
N SER A 39 12.47 -3.29 -14.32
CA SER A 39 11.03 -3.29 -14.03
C SER A 39 10.64 -4.29 -12.94
N ALA A 40 11.22 -5.50 -12.96
CA ALA A 40 11.01 -6.48 -11.91
C ALA A 40 11.50 -6.01 -10.53
N ARG A 41 12.63 -5.29 -10.47
CA ARG A 41 13.12 -4.70 -9.21
C ARG A 41 12.19 -3.62 -8.68
N GLN A 42 11.75 -2.71 -9.54
CA GLN A 42 10.81 -1.65 -9.15
C GLN A 42 9.49 -2.23 -8.62
N ALA A 43 8.93 -3.23 -9.30
CA ALA A 43 7.72 -3.91 -8.84
C ALA A 43 7.93 -4.63 -7.49
N ALA A 44 9.08 -5.25 -7.28
CA ALA A 44 9.42 -5.92 -6.02
C ALA A 44 9.61 -4.92 -4.87
N GLU A 45 10.25 -3.77 -5.12
CA GLU A 45 10.41 -2.69 -4.15
C GLU A 45 9.07 -2.08 -3.75
N LEU A 46 8.17 -1.86 -4.71
CA LEU A 46 6.80 -1.41 -4.45
C LEU A 46 6.03 -2.41 -3.56
N THR A 47 6.02 -3.68 -3.97
CA THR A 47 5.34 -4.74 -3.21
C THR A 47 5.86 -4.82 -1.78
N ALA A 48 7.19 -4.74 -1.59
CA ALA A 48 7.79 -4.78 -0.27
C ALA A 48 7.38 -3.58 0.60
N GLN A 49 7.22 -2.40 0.02
CA GLN A 49 6.78 -1.20 0.75
C GLN A 49 5.31 -1.28 1.13
N ILE A 50 4.44 -1.72 0.21
CA ILE A 50 3.03 -1.96 0.49
C ILE A 50 2.88 -2.99 1.61
N ASP A 51 3.58 -4.13 1.53
CA ASP A 51 3.54 -5.16 2.56
C ASP A 51 3.99 -4.64 3.93
N THR A 52 5.07 -3.85 3.95
CA THR A 52 5.61 -3.28 5.18
C THR A 52 4.62 -2.28 5.79
N ALA A 53 4.05 -1.39 4.97
CA ALA A 53 3.10 -0.40 5.42
C ALA A 53 1.79 -1.02 5.90
N LEU A 54 1.29 -2.03 5.20
CA LEU A 54 0.12 -2.79 5.63
C LEU A 54 0.41 -3.49 6.95
N LEU A 55 1.57 -4.11 7.13
CA LEU A 55 1.94 -4.72 8.41
C LEU A 55 1.99 -3.69 9.55
N VAL A 56 2.55 -2.50 9.31
CA VAL A 56 2.56 -1.40 10.28
C VAL A 56 1.13 -0.98 10.61
N ALA A 57 0.29 -0.78 9.59
CA ALA A 57 -1.12 -0.43 9.76
C ALA A 57 -1.88 -1.50 10.57
N GLN A 58 -1.69 -2.79 10.26
CA GLN A 58 -2.28 -3.89 11.02
C GLN A 58 -1.86 -3.86 12.49
N LYS A 59 -0.56 -3.68 12.76
CA LYS A 59 -0.03 -3.62 14.13
C LYS A 59 -0.63 -2.45 14.90
N LYS A 60 -0.79 -1.29 14.25
CA LYS A 60 -1.41 -0.10 14.85
C LYS A 60 -2.91 -0.30 15.09
N LEU A 61 -3.63 -0.89 14.15
CA LEU A 61 -5.04 -1.22 14.27
C LEU A 61 -5.33 -2.27 15.36
N GLN A 62 -4.39 -3.17 15.65
CA GLN A 62 -4.54 -4.12 16.77
C GLN A 62 -4.62 -3.42 18.13
N ALA A 63 -4.10 -2.19 18.25
CA ALA A 63 -4.23 -1.38 19.47
C ALA A 63 -5.59 -0.67 19.57
N ALA A 64 -6.44 -0.72 18.53
CA ALA A 64 -7.72 -0.03 18.55
C ALA A 64 -8.61 -0.50 19.71
N GLY A 65 -9.16 0.45 20.45
CA GLY A 65 -10.01 0.22 21.61
C GLY A 65 -9.28 -0.36 22.82
N TYR A 66 -7.95 -0.45 22.80
CA TYR A 66 -7.18 -0.85 23.98
C TYR A 66 -7.40 0.15 25.11
N GLY A 67 -7.52 -0.33 26.35
CA GLY A 67 -7.78 0.49 27.54
C GLY A 67 -9.22 1.00 27.70
N LEU A 68 -10.03 1.02 26.63
CA LEU A 68 -11.39 1.56 26.66
C LEU A 68 -12.40 0.58 27.27
N THR A 69 -13.39 1.13 27.98
CA THR A 69 -14.50 0.34 28.54
C THR A 69 -15.61 0.22 27.50
N SER A 70 -15.73 -0.95 26.85
CA SER A 70 -16.75 -1.27 25.82
C SER A 70 -16.67 -0.39 24.56
N PRO A 71 -15.57 -0.45 23.80
CA PRO A 71 -15.43 0.34 22.58
C PRO A 71 -16.41 -0.13 21.50
N ALA A 72 -16.94 0.82 20.71
CA ALA A 72 -17.93 0.54 19.67
C ALA A 72 -17.66 1.30 18.37
N TYR A 73 -18.12 0.74 17.25
CA TYR A 73 -18.08 1.46 15.97
C TYR A 73 -18.97 2.71 16.03
N GLY A 74 -18.53 3.79 15.41
CA GLY A 74 -19.25 5.07 15.44
C GLY A 74 -19.11 5.84 16.76
N THR A 75 -18.34 5.33 17.72
CA THR A 75 -17.95 6.07 18.94
C THR A 75 -16.43 6.15 19.08
N ASN A 76 -15.74 5.02 19.01
CA ASN A 76 -14.29 4.93 19.21
C ASN A 76 -13.52 4.54 17.95
N LEU A 77 -14.23 4.10 16.91
CA LEU A 77 -13.68 3.74 15.61
C LEU A 77 -14.60 4.28 14.52
N PHE A 78 -14.00 4.97 13.55
CA PHE A 78 -14.69 5.52 12.39
C PHE A 78 -13.94 5.16 11.12
N VAL A 79 -14.69 4.79 10.09
CA VAL A 79 -14.20 4.85 8.71
C VAL A 79 -14.77 6.12 8.10
N LEU A 80 -13.93 6.89 7.41
CA LEU A 80 -14.30 8.16 6.81
C LEU A 80 -14.20 8.05 5.29
N GLN A 81 -15.16 8.68 4.61
CA GLN A 81 -15.16 8.89 3.16
C GLN A 81 -14.81 10.34 2.84
N ASP A 82 -14.17 10.55 1.68
CA ASP A 82 -13.69 11.84 1.18
C ASP A 82 -12.84 12.59 2.22
N ALA A 83 -12.07 11.83 3.00
CA ALA A 83 -11.23 12.37 4.04
C ALA A 83 -9.96 12.98 3.44
N ALA A 84 -9.64 14.19 3.86
CA ALA A 84 -8.42 14.89 3.48
C ALA A 84 -7.90 15.72 4.64
N LEU A 85 -6.58 15.90 4.73
CA LEU A 85 -5.97 16.80 5.68
C LEU A 85 -5.90 18.21 5.09
N ASP A 86 -6.58 19.16 5.72
CA ASP A 86 -6.53 20.59 5.37
C ASP A 86 -5.96 21.37 6.56
N GLY A 87 -4.74 21.90 6.40
CA GLY A 87 -4.08 22.69 7.45
C GLY A 87 -3.86 21.94 8.78
N GLY A 88 -3.78 20.60 8.75
CA GLY A 88 -3.62 19.73 9.92
C GLY A 88 -4.95 19.17 10.46
N ALA A 89 -6.09 19.73 10.08
CA ALA A 89 -7.40 19.21 10.45
C ALA A 89 -7.88 18.16 9.43
N LEU A 90 -8.52 17.10 9.93
CA LEU A 90 -9.08 16.06 9.08
C LEU A 90 -10.49 16.43 8.64
N THR A 91 -10.75 16.36 7.34
CA THR A 91 -12.08 16.49 6.75
C THR A 91 -12.66 15.11 6.42
N GLY A 92 -13.90 15.06 5.96
CA GLY A 92 -14.55 13.82 5.51
C GLY A 92 -15.91 13.60 6.16
N SER A 93 -16.48 12.42 5.95
CA SER A 93 -17.74 12.01 6.57
C SER A 93 -17.64 10.58 7.07
N ALA A 94 -18.08 10.35 8.32
CA ALA A 94 -18.16 9.00 8.87
C ALA A 94 -19.18 8.17 8.09
N VAL A 95 -18.78 6.96 7.71
CA VAL A 95 -19.64 6.01 7.01
C VAL A 95 -20.15 4.92 7.95
N SER A 96 -21.13 4.16 7.50
CA SER A 96 -21.60 2.96 8.21
C SER A 96 -20.71 1.75 7.92
N ILE A 97 -20.78 0.75 8.79
CA ILE A 97 -20.16 -0.57 8.58
C ILE A 97 -20.54 -1.12 7.19
N GLY A 98 -19.58 -1.76 6.53
CA GLY A 98 -19.71 -2.29 5.17
C GLY A 98 -19.53 -1.26 4.06
N THR A 99 -19.42 0.03 4.39
CA THR A 99 -19.16 1.10 3.42
C THR A 99 -17.67 1.36 3.29
N VAL A 100 -17.24 1.64 2.06
CA VAL A 100 -15.84 1.94 1.74
C VAL A 100 -15.54 3.39 2.07
N GLY A 101 -14.43 3.62 2.76
CA GLY A 101 -13.84 4.95 2.99
C GLY A 101 -12.36 4.98 2.65
N ASN A 102 -11.77 6.17 2.68
CA ASN A 102 -10.36 6.41 2.40
C ASN A 102 -9.55 6.78 3.65
N ALA A 103 -10.18 6.88 4.82
CA ALA A 103 -9.46 6.97 6.09
C ALA A 103 -10.14 6.15 7.19
N THR A 104 -9.38 5.85 8.23
CA THR A 104 -9.90 5.29 9.48
C THR A 104 -9.28 6.01 10.66
N VAL A 105 -10.10 6.33 11.65
CA VAL A 105 -9.69 6.94 12.92
C VAL A 105 -10.12 6.03 14.04
N TRP A 106 -9.23 5.79 15.00
CA TRP A 106 -9.58 5.03 16.18
C TRP A 106 -8.94 5.57 17.44
N GLU A 107 -9.57 5.26 18.56
CA GLU A 107 -9.14 5.62 19.90
C GLU A 107 -8.48 4.43 20.59
N TRP A 108 -7.52 4.74 21.46
CA TRP A 108 -6.95 3.80 22.43
C TRP A 108 -6.46 4.56 23.66
N GLU A 109 -6.38 3.88 24.79
CA GLU A 109 -5.98 4.43 26.08
C GLU A 109 -4.90 3.55 26.72
N ASP A 110 -3.82 4.18 27.19
CA ASP A 110 -2.80 3.53 28.03
C ASP A 110 -2.70 4.26 29.36
N ASP A 111 -2.04 5.42 29.40
CA ASP A 111 -2.09 6.39 30.52
C ASP A 111 -2.97 7.63 30.20
N SER A 112 -3.24 7.86 28.91
CA SER A 112 -4.10 8.93 28.39
C SER A 112 -4.72 8.50 27.07
N THR A 113 -5.87 9.07 26.72
CA THR A 113 -6.55 8.82 25.45
C THR A 113 -5.75 9.37 24.27
N GLN A 114 -5.51 8.50 23.29
CA GLN A 114 -4.82 8.81 22.03
C GLN A 114 -5.72 8.42 20.85
N CYS A 115 -5.66 9.22 19.80
CA CYS A 115 -6.34 8.97 18.54
C CYS A 115 -5.31 8.74 17.46
N ASP A 116 -5.46 7.63 16.75
CA ASP A 116 -4.64 7.26 15.62
C ASP A 116 -5.46 7.41 14.33
N LEU A 117 -4.78 7.83 13.26
CA LEU A 117 -5.34 8.02 11.93
C LEU A 117 -4.52 7.22 10.93
N LEU A 118 -5.22 6.50 10.06
CA LEU A 118 -4.69 6.06 8.77
C LEU A 118 -5.47 6.76 7.66
N LEU A 119 -4.76 7.43 6.77
CA LEU A 119 -5.34 8.18 5.65
C LEU A 119 -4.72 7.70 4.35
N ALA A 120 -5.57 7.40 3.37
CA ALA A 120 -5.22 7.28 1.96
C ALA A 120 -5.61 8.60 1.26
N PRO A 121 -4.63 9.47 0.96
CA PRO A 121 -4.87 10.75 0.32
C PRO A 121 -5.54 10.62 -1.07
N SER A 122 -6.43 11.56 -1.39
CA SER A 122 -7.17 11.58 -2.67
C SER A 122 -6.33 12.00 -3.88
N ASP A 123 -5.16 12.59 -3.63
CA ASP A 123 -4.14 12.86 -4.66
C ASP A 123 -3.39 11.58 -5.09
N GLY A 124 -3.74 10.43 -4.50
CA GLY A 124 -3.20 9.11 -4.87
C GLY A 124 -1.90 8.77 -4.14
N VAL A 125 -1.46 9.61 -3.21
CA VAL A 125 -0.14 9.47 -2.60
C VAL A 125 -0.21 8.65 -1.31
N GLY A 126 -0.08 7.34 -1.49
CA GLY A 126 0.39 6.43 -0.45
C GLY A 126 -0.53 6.26 0.77
N LEU A 127 0.08 5.86 1.89
CA LEU A 127 -0.60 5.62 3.16
C LEU A 127 0.04 6.47 4.24
N LEU A 128 -0.74 7.33 4.88
CA LEU A 128 -0.28 8.20 5.96
C LEU A 128 -0.74 7.68 7.31
N TYR A 129 0.11 7.86 8.33
CA TYR A 129 -0.19 7.57 9.72
C TYR A 129 0.06 8.77 10.61
N ALA A 130 -0.89 9.10 11.48
CA ALA A 130 -0.73 10.11 12.51
C ALA A 130 -1.27 9.60 13.85
N SER A 131 -0.73 10.14 14.94
CA SER A 131 -1.17 9.83 16.31
C SER A 131 -1.13 11.11 17.12
N VAL A 132 -2.23 11.42 17.81
CA VAL A 132 -2.41 12.66 18.56
C VAL A 132 -3.16 12.38 19.87
N ALA A 133 -2.84 13.14 20.91
CA ALA A 133 -3.63 13.14 22.12
C ALA A 133 -5.04 13.70 21.81
N CYS A 134 -6.08 12.99 22.22
CA CYS A 134 -7.46 13.38 21.96
C CYS A 134 -8.34 13.12 23.18
N SER A 135 -9.55 13.70 23.20
CA SER A 135 -10.54 13.41 24.25
C SER A 135 -11.48 12.27 23.85
N ALA A 136 -11.81 12.18 22.56
CA ALA A 136 -12.57 11.09 21.95
C ALA A 136 -12.26 11.02 20.45
N ALA A 137 -12.42 9.84 19.84
CA ALA A 137 -12.30 9.70 18.39
C ALA A 137 -13.33 10.54 17.61
N THR A 138 -14.47 10.91 18.20
CA THR A 138 -15.48 11.79 17.58
C THR A 138 -14.96 13.17 17.23
N ASP A 139 -13.90 13.64 17.90
CA ASP A 139 -13.33 14.97 17.71
C ASP A 139 -12.42 15.06 16.48
N TRP A 140 -12.30 13.98 15.70
CA TRP A 140 -11.36 13.83 14.57
C TRP A 140 -11.28 15.03 13.63
N ALA A 141 -12.39 15.74 13.42
CA ALA A 141 -12.46 16.90 12.54
C ALA A 141 -11.82 18.18 13.11
N THR A 142 -11.65 18.23 14.43
CA THR A 142 -11.12 19.38 15.17
C THR A 142 -9.70 19.16 15.69
N LEU A 143 -9.21 17.91 15.63
CA LEU A 143 -7.85 17.56 16.03
C LEU A 143 -6.84 18.08 15.01
N ASP A 144 -5.71 18.56 15.52
CA ASP A 144 -4.53 18.85 14.71
C ASP A 144 -3.68 17.59 14.61
N TRP A 145 -3.74 16.93 13.45
CA TRP A 145 -3.01 15.71 13.16
C TRP A 145 -1.53 15.95 12.84
N GLY A 146 -1.09 17.22 12.86
CA GLY A 146 0.30 17.60 12.61
C GLY A 146 0.77 17.20 11.22
N THR A 147 2.02 16.74 11.13
CA THR A 147 2.59 16.18 9.90
C THR A 147 2.56 14.66 9.99
N PRO A 148 1.69 13.97 9.22
CA PRO A 148 1.64 12.52 9.22
C PRO A 148 2.94 11.90 8.74
N VAL A 149 3.20 10.68 9.21
CA VAL A 149 4.28 9.83 8.72
C VAL A 149 3.81 9.09 7.48
N THR A 150 4.57 9.18 6.39
CA THR A 150 4.35 8.40 5.18
C THR A 150 4.79 6.95 5.39
N LEU A 151 3.86 6.01 5.28
CA LEU A 151 4.11 4.56 5.36
C LEU A 151 4.39 3.95 3.98
N VAL A 152 3.70 4.41 2.94
CA VAL A 152 3.97 4.11 1.52
C VAL A 152 4.14 5.43 0.81
N ASP A 153 5.24 5.59 0.08
CA ASP A 153 5.48 6.77 -0.75
C ASP A 153 4.80 6.61 -2.12
N ASP A 154 4.65 7.70 -2.86
CA ASP A 154 4.14 7.69 -4.24
C ASP A 154 5.08 6.90 -5.17
N PHE A 155 4.62 5.73 -5.63
CA PHE A 155 5.31 4.98 -6.68
C PHE A 155 4.60 5.17 -8.02
N GLY A 156 4.71 6.35 -8.59
CA GLY A 156 4.30 6.62 -9.97
C GLY A 156 4.94 7.88 -10.57
N ASN A 157 5.30 8.86 -9.74
CA ASN A 157 5.72 10.16 -10.24
C ASN A 157 7.20 10.30 -10.60
N ASP A 158 8.07 9.36 -10.21
CA ASP A 158 9.50 9.39 -10.56
C ASP A 158 9.83 8.76 -11.93
N ASN A 159 8.88 8.03 -12.54
CA ASN A 159 9.03 7.50 -13.90
C ASN A 159 7.85 7.92 -14.78
N PRO A 160 8.00 8.96 -15.63
CA PRO A 160 6.90 9.49 -16.45
C PRO A 160 6.33 8.51 -17.49
N ASP A 161 7.01 7.38 -17.71
CA ASP A 161 6.58 6.34 -18.66
C ASP A 161 5.70 5.25 -18.00
N VAL A 162 5.53 5.24 -16.67
CA VAL A 162 4.70 4.26 -15.94
C VAL A 162 3.77 4.98 -14.96
N ALA A 163 2.54 5.27 -15.41
CA ALA A 163 1.49 5.74 -14.50
C ALA A 163 0.94 4.53 -13.72
N ILE A 164 1.25 4.48 -12.43
CA ILE A 164 0.63 3.54 -11.48
C ILE A 164 -0.49 4.31 -10.78
N GLU A 165 -1.75 3.95 -11.05
CA GLU A 165 -2.85 4.43 -10.23
C GLU A 165 -3.00 3.47 -9.04
N GLN A 166 -2.56 3.92 -7.86
CA GLN A 166 -2.74 3.22 -6.60
C GLN A 166 -3.97 3.77 -5.87
N SER A 167 -4.78 2.87 -5.32
CA SER A 167 -5.89 3.23 -4.43
C SER A 167 -5.87 2.37 -3.18
N ILE A 168 -5.96 3.01 -2.01
CA ILE A 168 -6.08 2.34 -0.72
C ILE A 168 -7.44 2.68 -0.14
N ALA A 169 -8.16 1.64 0.28
CA ALA A 169 -9.53 1.74 0.76
C ALA A 169 -9.68 0.98 2.08
N PHE A 170 -10.46 1.56 2.99
CA PHE A 170 -10.78 1.01 4.30
C PHE A 170 -12.24 0.59 4.35
N THR A 171 -12.53 -0.52 5.01
CA THR A 171 -13.91 -0.97 5.25
C THR A 171 -13.98 -1.66 6.60
N ALA A 172 -14.87 -1.19 7.46
CA ALA A 172 -15.24 -1.91 8.68
C ALA A 172 -16.27 -2.98 8.34
N GLN A 173 -16.13 -4.17 8.90
CA GLN A 173 -17.02 -5.30 8.68
C GLN A 173 -17.33 -5.96 10.03
N GLU A 174 -18.61 -6.25 10.29
CA GLU A 174 -18.98 -7.17 11.36
C GLU A 174 -18.70 -8.60 10.89
N GLU A 175 -17.86 -9.32 11.62
CA GLU A 175 -17.52 -10.70 11.29
C GLU A 175 -17.47 -11.52 12.58
N GLU A 176 -18.53 -12.31 12.81
CA GLU A 176 -18.66 -13.12 14.03
C GLU A 176 -17.51 -14.11 14.22
N THR A 177 -16.81 -14.48 13.15
CA THR A 177 -15.66 -15.39 13.19
C THR A 177 -14.31 -14.68 13.24
N CYS A 178 -14.27 -13.35 13.20
CA CYS A 178 -13.00 -12.63 13.26
C CYS A 178 -12.41 -12.78 14.65
N ARG A 179 -11.23 -13.40 14.72
CA ARG A 179 -10.49 -13.62 15.97
C ARG A 179 -9.03 -13.29 15.73
N PRO A 180 -8.39 -12.53 16.64
CA PRO A 180 -6.95 -12.42 16.64
C PRO A 180 -6.31 -13.80 16.82
N PHE A 181 -5.17 -14.01 16.19
CA PHE A 181 -4.48 -15.29 16.20
C PHE A 181 -4.17 -15.73 17.64
N GLY A 182 -4.55 -16.97 18.00
CA GLY A 182 -4.26 -17.56 19.30
C GLY A 182 -5.34 -17.41 20.38
N LEU A 183 -6.46 -16.72 20.11
CA LEU A 183 -7.59 -16.62 21.04
C LEU A 183 -8.71 -17.62 20.69
N THR A 184 -8.95 -18.57 21.59
CA THR A 184 -9.98 -19.60 21.42
C THR A 184 -11.33 -19.23 22.02
N ASP A 185 -11.36 -18.38 23.05
CA ASP A 185 -12.61 -17.91 23.67
C ASP A 185 -12.39 -16.60 24.45
N PRO A 186 -12.53 -15.42 23.82
CA PRO A 186 -12.57 -14.18 24.57
C PRO A 186 -13.96 -14.11 25.20
N GLY A 187 -14.05 -14.15 26.54
CA GLY A 187 -15.27 -13.85 27.29
C GLY A 187 -15.73 -12.38 27.14
N VAL A 188 -15.52 -11.80 25.96
CA VAL A 188 -15.78 -10.42 25.60
C VAL A 188 -17.11 -10.41 24.85
N SER A 189 -18.14 -9.91 25.53
CA SER A 189 -19.43 -9.59 24.92
C SER A 189 -19.31 -8.23 24.23
N GLY A 190 -19.13 -8.24 22.91
CA GLY A 190 -18.92 -7.04 22.08
C GLY A 190 -19.20 -7.30 20.59
N GLU A 191 -19.24 -6.23 19.79
CA GLU A 191 -19.41 -6.25 18.33
C GLU A 191 -18.11 -6.71 17.65
N ARG A 192 -18.07 -7.96 17.17
CA ARG A 192 -16.86 -8.49 16.51
C ARG A 192 -16.58 -7.77 15.19
N LEU A 193 -15.65 -6.82 15.23
CA LEU A 193 -15.30 -5.98 14.09
C LEU A 193 -13.96 -6.39 13.44
N ALA A 194 -13.96 -6.35 12.12
CA ALA A 194 -12.78 -6.49 11.28
C ALA A 194 -12.59 -5.20 10.48
N LEU A 195 -11.38 -4.66 10.47
CA LEU A 195 -11.01 -3.65 9.50
C LEU A 195 -10.30 -4.31 8.32
N VAL A 196 -10.79 -4.03 7.13
CA VAL A 196 -10.21 -4.45 5.86
C VAL A 196 -9.53 -3.25 5.21
N ILE A 197 -8.25 -3.41 4.89
CA ILE A 197 -7.50 -2.52 4.02
C ILE A 197 -7.40 -3.20 2.65
N THR A 198 -7.83 -2.51 1.60
CA THR A 198 -7.72 -2.98 0.22
C THR A 198 -6.81 -2.03 -0.53
N VAL A 199 -5.72 -2.56 -1.09
CA VAL A 199 -4.82 -1.85 -1.99
C VAL A 199 -5.09 -2.36 -3.40
N SER A 200 -5.36 -1.46 -4.33
CA SER A 200 -5.50 -1.78 -5.76
C SER A 200 -4.51 -0.96 -6.55
N ASP A 201 -3.65 -1.64 -7.31
CA ASP A 201 -2.70 -1.02 -8.21
C ASP A 201 -3.07 -1.36 -9.66
N THR A 202 -3.07 -0.35 -10.53
CA THR A 202 -3.26 -0.53 -11.97
C THR A 202 -2.10 0.05 -12.76
N LEU A 203 -1.45 -0.80 -13.57
CA LEU A 203 -0.34 -0.45 -14.44
C LEU A 203 -0.84 -0.10 -15.85
N THR A 204 -0.41 1.04 -16.42
CA THR A 204 -0.74 1.45 -17.79
C THR A 204 0.52 1.82 -18.62
N PRO A 205 0.58 1.55 -19.95
CA PRO A 205 0.17 0.35 -20.71
C PRO A 205 1.41 -0.55 -20.96
N GLU A 206 1.39 -1.90 -20.95
CA GLU A 206 1.20 -2.80 -22.10
C GLU A 206 0.54 -4.14 -21.69
N HIS A 207 0.40 -4.35 -20.37
CA HIS A 207 -0.30 -5.46 -19.75
C HIS A 207 -0.99 -4.91 -18.50
N ALA A 208 -2.28 -4.56 -18.62
CA ALA A 208 -3.10 -4.15 -17.49
C ALA A 208 -3.25 -5.34 -16.53
N LEU A 209 -2.34 -5.42 -15.55
CA LEU A 209 -2.47 -6.30 -14.41
C LEU A 209 -3.06 -5.47 -13.29
N GLU A 210 -4.29 -5.79 -12.91
CA GLU A 210 -4.90 -5.28 -11.70
C GLU A 210 -4.42 -6.17 -10.55
N GLN A 211 -3.59 -5.61 -9.66
CA GLN A 211 -3.22 -6.29 -8.43
C GLN A 211 -4.07 -5.76 -7.29
N LYS A 212 -4.77 -6.67 -6.63
CA LYS A 212 -5.57 -6.38 -5.43
C LYS A 212 -4.99 -7.12 -4.26
N GLN A 213 -4.49 -6.36 -3.29
CA GLN A 213 -4.07 -6.88 -2.01
C GLN A 213 -5.09 -6.51 -0.95
N LYS A 214 -5.62 -7.52 -0.26
CA LYS A 214 -6.58 -7.34 0.82
C LYS A 214 -5.97 -7.83 2.11
N VAL A 215 -5.88 -6.94 3.08
CA VAL A 215 -5.37 -7.22 4.41
C VAL A 215 -6.49 -7.00 5.41
N ARG A 216 -6.78 -8.03 6.21
CA ARG A 216 -7.84 -8.02 7.21
C ARG A 216 -7.23 -8.05 8.60
N THR A 217 -7.69 -7.15 9.47
CA THR A 217 -7.30 -7.08 10.88
C THR A 217 -8.55 -7.24 11.73
N CYS A 218 -8.60 -8.32 12.53
CA CYS A 218 -9.62 -8.47 13.56
C CYS A 218 -9.28 -7.58 14.74
N LEU A 219 -10.23 -6.77 15.19
CA LEU A 219 -10.06 -5.91 16.34
C LEU A 219 -10.35 -6.72 17.60
N LEU A 220 -9.45 -6.67 18.59
CA LEU A 220 -9.55 -7.50 19.78
C LEU A 220 -10.59 -6.98 20.77
N ASN A 221 -10.71 -5.66 20.87
CA ASN A 221 -11.44 -5.00 21.93
C ASN A 221 -12.90 -4.67 21.55
N PHE A 222 -13.25 -4.86 20.28
CA PHE A 222 -14.59 -4.65 19.73
C PHE A 222 -15.30 -6.00 19.61
#